data_AF-A0A2T2W3V3-F1
#
_entry.id   AF-A0A2T2W3V3-F1
#
_cell.length_a   1.000
_cell.length_b   1.000
_cell.length_c   1.000
_cell.angle_alpha   90.00
_cell.angle_beta   90.00
_cell.angle_gamma   90.00
#
_symmetry.space_group_name_H-M   'P 1'
#
loop_
_entity.id
_entity.type
_entity.pdbx_description
1 polymer ?
#
loop_
_entity_poly.entity_id
_entity_poly.type
_entity_poly.pdbx_seq_one_letter_code
_entity_poly.pdbx_strand_id
1 'polypeptide(L)'
;MLDPKILFLETALDPGKAQIQLQAVVPNLRRVVTATLVRHKSGRRALIEYHLDTATGPTTLLGKIRAKGTDRASYQIQQNLWQTGWAAHSRDRLCVPEPLGLLPDWHMVLQRKVPGTPATQLLPTPAGIPLAQRIAELADKLHRTPVSTAKTHTLADELSILRDRLPLVVEQHPQWSVRIDRILDACDRLAAHFPD
;
A
#
# COMPACT_ATOMS: atom_id res chain seq x y z
N MET A 1 12.27 16.75 17.54
CA MET A 1 10.96 16.85 16.87
C MET A 1 11.02 16.05 15.58
N LEU A 2 10.41 14.87 15.57
CA LEU A 2 10.61 13.86 14.51
C LEU A 2 9.94 14.21 13.15
N ASP A 3 8.83 14.95 13.11
CA ASP A 3 8.22 15.43 11.85
C ASP A 3 7.21 16.58 12.08
N PRO A 4 7.39 17.78 11.49
CA PRO A 4 6.49 18.92 11.70
C PRO A 4 5.10 18.75 11.08
N LYS A 5 4.88 17.81 10.15
CA LYS A 5 3.55 17.53 9.58
C LYS A 5 2.92 16.24 10.13
N ILE A 6 3.58 15.56 11.05
CA ILE A 6 3.07 14.36 11.74
C ILE A 6 3.34 14.53 13.25
N LEU A 7 2.61 15.48 13.86
CA LEU A 7 2.87 15.95 15.23
C LEU A 7 2.74 14.84 16.29
N PHE A 8 1.94 13.82 16.03
CA PHE A 8 1.72 12.68 16.92
C PHE A 8 2.70 11.52 16.70
N LEU A 9 3.70 11.66 15.82
CA LEU A 9 4.63 10.56 15.50
C LEU A 9 5.39 10.07 16.74
N GLU A 10 5.86 11.00 17.58
CA GLU A 10 6.53 10.68 18.84
C GLU A 10 5.62 9.87 19.77
N THR A 11 4.37 10.31 19.95
CA THR A 11 3.39 9.59 20.77
C THR A 11 2.97 8.24 20.17
N ALA A 12 2.96 8.11 18.85
CA ALA A 12 2.64 6.86 18.18
C ALA A 12 3.76 5.82 18.31
N LEU A 13 5.00 6.25 18.59
CA LEU A 13 6.16 5.40 18.84
C LEU A 13 6.37 5.09 20.34
N ASP A 14 5.61 5.73 21.23
CA ASP A 14 5.61 5.41 22.65
C ASP A 14 4.69 4.20 22.91
N PRO A 15 5.20 3.05 23.41
CA PRO A 15 4.37 1.86 23.63
C PRO A 15 3.24 2.09 24.64
N GLY A 16 3.42 2.95 25.64
CA GLY A 16 2.39 3.25 26.64
C GLY A 16 1.25 4.09 26.07
N LYS A 17 1.56 5.09 25.24
CA LYS A 17 0.54 5.86 24.50
C LYS A 17 -0.13 5.01 23.43
N ALA A 18 0.64 4.17 22.73
CA ALA A 18 0.12 3.21 21.76
C ALA A 18 -0.81 2.19 22.39
N GLN A 19 -0.55 1.73 23.62
CA GLN A 19 -1.43 0.84 24.36
C GLN A 19 -2.85 1.40 24.45
N ILE A 20 -2.98 2.65 24.89
CA ILE A 20 -4.27 3.31 25.10
C ILE A 20 -5.05 3.38 23.78
N GLN A 21 -4.38 3.82 22.71
CA GLN A 21 -5.02 3.98 21.40
C GLN A 21 -5.38 2.63 20.76
N LEU A 22 -4.48 1.65 20.83
CA LEU A 22 -4.69 0.34 20.22
C LEU A 22 -5.74 -0.51 20.94
N GLN A 23 -6.00 -0.27 22.23
CA GLN A 23 -7.05 -0.99 22.96
C GLN A 23 -8.44 -0.80 22.34
N ALA A 24 -8.70 0.36 21.73
CA ALA A 24 -9.98 0.68 21.09
C ALA A 24 -10.26 -0.17 19.83
N VAL A 25 -9.21 -0.73 19.21
CA VAL A 25 -9.27 -1.42 17.91
C VAL A 25 -8.76 -2.86 17.97
N VAL A 26 -8.07 -3.24 19.05
CA VAL A 26 -7.59 -4.61 19.31
C VAL A 26 -8.23 -5.10 20.61
N PRO A 27 -9.42 -5.72 20.57
CA PRO A 27 -10.18 -6.08 21.76
C PRO A 27 -9.43 -6.97 22.77
N ASN A 28 -8.56 -7.83 22.26
CA ASN A 28 -7.80 -8.79 23.07
C ASN A 28 -6.38 -8.30 23.43
N LEU A 29 -6.08 -7.02 23.22
CA LEU A 29 -4.78 -6.45 23.55
C LEU A 29 -4.50 -6.56 25.05
N ARG A 30 -3.35 -7.13 25.40
CA ARG A 30 -2.82 -7.13 26.77
C ARG A 30 -1.70 -6.11 26.92
N ARG A 31 -0.79 -6.04 25.94
CA ARG A 31 0.37 -5.16 25.97
C ARG A 31 0.88 -4.82 24.57
N VAL A 32 1.26 -3.57 24.35
CA VAL A 32 2.15 -3.13 23.27
C VAL A 32 3.58 -3.33 23.76
N VAL A 33 4.28 -4.30 23.19
CA VAL A 33 5.65 -4.65 23.57
C VAL A 33 6.63 -3.64 22.96
N THR A 34 6.49 -3.34 21.68
CA THR A 34 7.31 -2.37 20.97
C THR A 34 6.50 -1.62 19.90
N ALA A 35 6.98 -0.42 19.57
CA ALA A 35 6.51 0.41 18.48
C ALA A 35 7.72 0.94 17.71
N THR A 36 7.97 0.39 16.51
CA THR A 36 9.20 0.64 15.75
C THR A 36 8.89 1.36 14.45
N LEU A 37 9.59 2.47 14.19
CA LEU A 37 9.49 3.19 12.92
C LEU A 37 10.20 2.39 11.81
N VAL A 38 9.44 1.81 10.89
CA VAL A 38 9.97 0.98 9.78
C VAL A 38 10.28 1.81 8.54
N ARG A 39 9.46 2.83 8.28
CA ARG A 39 9.65 3.70 7.12
C ARG A 39 9.14 5.09 7.44
N HIS A 40 9.89 6.11 7.04
CA HIS A 40 9.47 7.49 7.18
C HIS A 40 9.77 8.29 5.91
N LYS A 41 8.77 9.06 5.47
CA LYS A 41 8.93 10.09 4.45
C LYS A 41 8.47 11.40 5.09
N SER A 42 9.45 12.18 5.54
CA SER A 42 9.21 13.44 6.26
C SER A 42 8.16 14.32 5.56
N GLY A 43 7.23 14.82 6.36
CA GLY A 43 6.12 15.66 5.93
C GLY A 43 5.01 14.94 5.15
N ARG A 44 5.08 13.61 4.99
CA ARG A 44 4.20 12.86 4.08
C ARG A 44 3.57 11.61 4.69
N ARG A 45 4.38 10.65 5.17
CA ARG A 45 3.89 9.37 5.68
C ARG A 45 4.90 8.67 6.58
N ALA A 46 4.40 7.88 7.51
CA ALA A 46 5.20 6.98 8.35
C ALA A 46 4.57 5.58 8.38
N LEU A 47 5.39 4.57 8.58
CA LEU A 47 4.98 3.18 8.81
C LEU A 47 5.59 2.74 10.13
N ILE A 48 4.73 2.39 11.09
CA ILE A 48 5.13 1.88 12.40
C ILE A 48 4.77 0.39 12.46
N GLU A 49 5.66 -0.39 13.03
CA GLU A 49 5.42 -1.79 13.36
C GLU A 49 5.20 -1.92 14.87
N TYR A 50 4.06 -2.52 15.25
CA TYR A 50 3.71 -2.76 16.64
C TYR A 50 3.79 -4.25 16.94
N HIS A 51 4.61 -4.64 17.91
CA HIS A 51 4.57 -5.98 18.47
C HIS A 51 3.66 -5.97 19.69
N LEU A 52 2.68 -6.85 19.69
CA LEU A 52 1.61 -6.90 20.68
C LEU A 52 1.59 -8.26 21.36
N ASP A 53 1.37 -8.28 22.66
CA ASP A 53 0.87 -9.45 23.37
C ASP A 53 -0.65 -9.33 23.46
N THR A 54 -1.35 -10.37 23.01
CA THR A 54 -2.82 -10.45 23.08
C THR A 54 -3.26 -11.68 23.86
N ALA A 55 -4.53 -11.76 24.22
CA ALA A 55 -5.11 -12.94 24.87
C ALA A 55 -4.97 -14.22 24.02
N THR A 56 -4.87 -14.09 22.70
CA THR A 56 -4.70 -15.19 21.75
C THR A 56 -3.22 -15.45 21.39
N GLY A 57 -2.28 -14.77 22.04
CA GLY A 57 -0.85 -14.89 21.78
C GLY A 57 -0.22 -13.63 21.14
N PRO A 58 1.09 -13.66 20.88
CA PRO A 58 1.79 -12.52 20.30
C PRO A 58 1.36 -12.29 18.84
N THR A 59 1.28 -11.03 18.42
CA THR A 59 0.97 -10.65 17.05
C THR A 59 1.68 -9.36 16.66
N THR A 60 1.78 -9.09 15.36
CA THR A 60 2.43 -7.89 14.83
C THR A 60 1.49 -7.13 13.89
N LEU A 61 1.38 -5.82 14.12
CA LEU A 61 0.56 -4.93 13.31
C LEU A 61 1.42 -3.90 12.59
N LEU A 62 0.87 -3.36 11.50
CA LEU A 62 1.42 -2.19 10.81
C LEU A 62 0.47 -1.01 10.94
N GLY A 63 0.97 0.09 11.52
CA GLY A 63 0.33 1.39 11.55
C GLY A 63 0.79 2.27 10.39
N LYS A 64 -0.10 2.53 9.44
CA LYS A 64 0.16 3.37 8.26
C LYS A 64 -0.35 4.79 8.52
N ILE A 65 0.56 5.73 8.67
CA ILE A 65 0.26 7.16 8.93
C ILE A 65 0.40 7.97 7.65
N ARG A 66 -0.50 8.94 7.44
CA ARG A 66 -0.31 10.01 6.45
C ARG A 66 -0.47 11.39 7.07
N ALA A 67 0.36 12.34 6.64
CA ALA A 67 0.29 13.72 7.09
C ALA A 67 -1.05 14.39 6.73
N LYS A 68 -1.64 14.02 5.58
CA LYS A 68 -2.88 14.61 5.05
C LYS A 68 -4.19 14.07 5.64
N GLY A 69 -4.14 13.31 6.73
CA GLY A 69 -5.33 12.67 7.33
C GLY A 69 -5.44 11.17 7.09
N THR A 70 -6.34 10.53 7.85
CA THR A 70 -6.62 9.08 7.81
C THR A 70 -7.10 8.62 6.44
N ASP A 71 -6.49 7.57 5.90
CA ASP A 71 -6.80 7.03 4.58
C ASP A 71 -8.03 6.10 4.56
N ARG A 72 -9.20 6.66 4.85
CA ARG A 72 -10.46 5.89 4.97
C ARG A 72 -10.85 5.16 3.69
N ALA A 73 -10.63 5.79 2.53
CA ALA A 73 -10.99 5.20 1.24
C ALA A 73 -10.21 3.90 0.95
N SER A 74 -8.87 3.92 1.09
CA SER A 74 -8.07 2.71 0.90
C SER A 74 -8.31 1.65 1.98
N TYR A 75 -8.62 2.06 3.21
CA TYR A 75 -9.03 1.12 4.25
C TYR A 75 -10.34 0.40 3.89
N GLN A 76 -11.35 1.13 3.40
CA GLN A 76 -12.61 0.53 2.96
C GLN A 76 -12.40 -0.46 1.80
N ILE A 77 -11.56 -0.12 0.82
CA ILE A 77 -11.22 -1.04 -0.28
C ILE A 77 -10.57 -2.31 0.27
N GLN A 78 -9.62 -2.18 1.20
CA GLN A 78 -8.96 -3.34 1.84
C GLN A 78 -9.96 -4.21 2.61
N GLN A 79 -10.91 -3.60 3.35
CA GLN A 79 -11.99 -4.32 4.02
C GLN A 79 -12.87 -5.09 3.04
N ASN A 80 -13.30 -4.44 1.97
CA ASN A 80 -14.16 -5.06 0.96
C ASN A 80 -13.44 -6.23 0.27
N LEU A 81 -12.16 -6.08 -0.08
CA LEU A 81 -11.34 -7.17 -0.60
C LEU A 81 -11.27 -8.32 0.41
N TRP A 82 -10.89 -8.04 1.65
CA TRP A 82 -10.76 -9.07 2.70
C TRP A 82 -12.06 -9.87 2.90
N GLN A 83 -13.22 -9.19 2.86
CA GLN A 83 -14.54 -9.80 2.97
C GLN A 83 -14.99 -10.54 1.69
N THR A 84 -14.36 -10.26 0.54
CA THR A 84 -14.73 -10.79 -0.77
C THR A 84 -13.64 -11.73 -1.32
N GLY A 85 -13.29 -12.76 -0.54
CA GLY A 85 -12.42 -13.85 -1.01
C GLY A 85 -10.90 -13.57 -0.94
N TRP A 86 -10.47 -12.50 -0.26
CA TRP A 86 -9.05 -12.18 -0.05
C TRP A 86 -8.56 -12.36 1.40
N ALA A 87 -9.36 -13.00 2.26
CA ALA A 87 -8.96 -13.34 3.63
C ALA A 87 -7.75 -14.30 3.65
N ALA A 88 -7.07 -14.39 4.80
CA ALA A 88 -5.88 -15.23 4.97
C ALA A 88 -6.10 -16.71 4.62
N HIS A 89 -7.31 -17.22 4.78
CA HIS A 89 -7.69 -18.59 4.47
C HIS A 89 -8.28 -18.74 3.04
N SER A 90 -7.99 -17.81 2.13
CA SER A 90 -8.44 -17.94 0.74
C SER A 90 -7.84 -19.19 0.09
N ARG A 91 -8.65 -19.93 -0.68
CA ARG A 91 -8.30 -21.26 -1.22
C ARG A 91 -7.12 -21.21 -2.19
N ASP A 92 -7.03 -20.14 -2.97
CA ASP A 92 -5.94 -19.89 -3.92
C ASP A 92 -4.66 -19.36 -3.25
N ARG A 93 -4.71 -19.07 -1.94
CA ARG A 93 -3.63 -18.46 -1.16
C ARG A 93 -3.22 -17.07 -1.65
N LEU A 94 -4.10 -16.38 -2.37
CA LEU A 94 -3.97 -14.99 -2.77
C LEU A 94 -4.83 -14.13 -1.84
N CYS A 95 -4.17 -13.33 -1.02
CA CYS A 95 -4.81 -12.58 0.05
C CYS A 95 -4.30 -11.14 0.13
N VAL A 96 -5.12 -10.28 0.75
CA VAL A 96 -4.68 -8.97 1.25
C VAL A 96 -4.42 -9.10 2.75
N PRO A 97 -3.66 -8.22 3.41
CA PRO A 97 -3.53 -8.24 4.87
C PRO A 97 -4.86 -7.90 5.54
N GLU A 98 -5.09 -8.46 6.74
CA GLU A 98 -6.30 -8.18 7.49
C GLU A 98 -6.36 -6.71 7.94
N PRO A 99 -7.43 -5.97 7.58
CA PRO A 99 -7.67 -4.63 8.09
C PRO A 99 -8.19 -4.71 9.53
N LEU A 100 -7.56 -4.00 10.46
CA LEU A 100 -7.88 -4.11 11.89
C LEU A 100 -8.63 -2.90 12.43
N GLY A 101 -8.34 -1.71 11.92
CA GLY A 101 -9.00 -0.51 12.44
C GLY A 101 -8.39 0.78 11.93
N LEU A 102 -9.00 1.88 12.38
CA LEU A 102 -8.54 3.25 12.15
C LEU A 102 -8.26 3.90 13.50
N LEU A 103 -7.20 4.69 13.58
CA LEU A 103 -6.97 5.63 14.69
C LEU A 103 -6.96 7.04 14.11
N PRO A 104 -8.12 7.73 14.08
CA PRO A 104 -8.25 9.04 13.44
C PRO A 104 -7.30 10.09 14.00
N ASP A 105 -7.10 10.13 15.32
CA ASP A 105 -6.22 11.10 15.98
C ASP A 105 -4.76 10.98 15.54
N TRP A 106 -4.36 9.81 15.05
CA TRP A 106 -3.03 9.53 14.51
C TRP A 106 -3.00 9.40 13.00
N HIS A 107 -4.07 9.80 12.31
CA HIS A 107 -4.21 9.64 10.86
C HIS A 107 -3.84 8.23 10.37
N MET A 108 -4.10 7.21 11.20
CA MET A 108 -3.48 5.90 11.08
C MET A 108 -4.50 4.86 10.65
N VAL A 109 -4.09 4.01 9.71
CA VAL A 109 -4.76 2.77 9.34
C VAL A 109 -3.96 1.60 9.89
N LEU A 110 -4.63 0.64 10.53
CA LEU A 110 -4.03 -0.55 11.09
C LEU A 110 -4.36 -1.78 10.27
N GLN A 111 -3.36 -2.62 10.06
CA GLN A 111 -3.51 -3.94 9.46
C GLN A 111 -2.59 -4.96 10.13
N ARG A 112 -2.92 -6.24 9.98
CA ARG A 112 -2.02 -7.33 10.37
C ARG A 112 -0.75 -7.31 9.52
N LYS A 113 0.41 -7.58 10.13
CA LYS A 113 1.65 -7.81 9.39
C LYS A 113 1.61 -9.21 8.78
N VAL A 114 1.93 -9.31 7.49
CA VAL A 114 2.12 -10.59 6.81
C VAL A 114 3.62 -10.88 6.76
N PRO A 115 4.10 -12.01 7.31
CA PRO A 115 5.50 -12.39 7.22
C PRO A 115 5.84 -12.76 5.77
N GLY A 116 7.02 -12.37 5.31
CA GLY A 116 7.50 -12.77 3.99
C GLY A 116 8.57 -11.86 3.42
N THR A 117 9.05 -12.25 2.24
CA THR A 117 10.06 -11.53 1.47
C THR A 117 9.39 -10.72 0.35
N PRO A 118 9.74 -9.44 0.15
CA PRO A 118 9.22 -8.66 -0.97
C PRO A 118 9.52 -9.30 -2.32
N ALA A 119 8.52 -9.37 -3.22
CA ALA A 119 8.67 -9.98 -4.53
C ALA A 119 9.83 -9.38 -5.35
N THR A 120 10.12 -8.09 -5.19
CA THR A 120 11.22 -7.40 -5.88
C THR A 120 12.60 -7.98 -5.57
N GLN A 121 12.77 -8.68 -4.46
CA GLN A 121 14.02 -9.38 -4.13
C GLN A 121 14.11 -10.76 -4.81
N LEU A 122 12.97 -11.37 -5.13
CA LEU A 122 12.88 -12.72 -5.68
C LEU A 122 12.77 -12.73 -7.20
N LEU A 123 12.15 -11.71 -7.80
CA LEU A 123 11.97 -11.58 -9.25
C LEU A 123 13.28 -11.69 -10.06
N PRO A 124 14.43 -11.17 -9.60
CA PRO A 124 15.70 -11.31 -10.33
C PRO A 124 16.36 -12.70 -10.21
N THR A 125 15.78 -13.62 -9.44
CA THR A 125 16.35 -14.95 -9.16
C THR A 125 15.64 -16.04 -10.00
N PRO A 126 16.11 -17.30 -10.01
CA PRO A 126 15.38 -18.40 -10.66
C PRO A 126 13.95 -18.61 -10.14
N ALA A 127 13.65 -18.21 -8.90
CA ALA A 127 12.29 -18.24 -8.36
C ALA A 127 11.36 -17.17 -8.96
N GLY A 128 11.90 -16.22 -9.73
CA GLY A 128 11.17 -15.10 -10.32
C GLY A 128 10.14 -15.51 -11.35
N ILE A 129 10.44 -16.52 -12.19
CA ILE A 129 9.51 -16.99 -13.23
C ILE A 129 8.21 -17.55 -12.62
N PRO A 130 8.25 -18.57 -11.72
CA PRO A 130 7.02 -19.06 -11.09
C PRO A 130 6.34 -18.00 -10.21
N LEU A 131 7.10 -17.06 -9.62
CA LEU A 131 6.51 -15.95 -8.88
C LEU A 131 5.75 -14.97 -9.79
N ALA A 132 6.26 -14.68 -10.99
CA ALA A 132 5.61 -13.81 -11.96
C ALA A 132 4.25 -14.38 -12.40
N GLN A 133 4.16 -15.70 -12.58
CA GLN A 133 2.89 -16.37 -12.87
C GLN A 133 1.87 -16.16 -11.73
N ARG A 134 2.28 -16.34 -10.48
CA ARG A 134 1.42 -16.08 -9.31
C ARG A 134 1.00 -14.61 -9.19
N ILE A 135 1.87 -13.67 -9.57
CA ILE A 135 1.52 -12.24 -9.62
C ILE A 135 0.47 -11.98 -10.70
N ALA A 136 0.58 -12.65 -11.86
CA ALA A 136 -0.42 -12.54 -12.92
C ALA A 136 -1.78 -13.11 -12.48
N GLU A 137 -1.80 -14.26 -11.79
CA GLU A 137 -3.02 -14.83 -11.19
C GLU A 137 -3.64 -13.88 -10.15
N LEU A 138 -2.81 -13.24 -9.32
CA LEU A 138 -3.25 -12.22 -8.37
C LEU A 138 -3.88 -11.02 -9.06
N ALA A 139 -3.26 -10.51 -10.14
CA ALA A 139 -3.80 -9.40 -10.91
C ALA A 139 -5.14 -9.77 -11.57
N ASP A 140 -5.25 -10.95 -12.20
CA ASP A 140 -6.50 -11.43 -12.79
C ASP A 140 -7.63 -11.53 -11.74
N LYS A 141 -7.33 -12.15 -10.59
CA LYS A 141 -8.28 -12.22 -9.47
C LYS A 141 -8.72 -10.83 -9.02
N LEU A 142 -7.78 -9.89 -8.89
CA LEU A 142 -8.06 -8.52 -8.45
C LEU A 142 -8.98 -7.79 -9.43
N HIS A 143 -8.69 -7.86 -10.72
CA HIS A 143 -9.51 -7.24 -11.77
C HIS A 143 -10.94 -7.80 -11.82
N ARG A 144 -11.12 -9.08 -11.48
CA ARG A 144 -12.43 -9.73 -11.45
C ARG A 144 -13.17 -9.56 -10.12
N THR A 145 -12.52 -9.04 -9.09
CA THR A 145 -13.16 -8.86 -7.78
C THR A 145 -14.07 -7.63 -7.82
N PRO A 146 -15.37 -7.75 -7.48
CA PRO A 146 -16.34 -6.66 -7.60
C PRO A 146 -16.23 -5.65 -6.44
N VAL A 147 -15.09 -4.98 -6.31
CA VAL A 147 -14.86 -3.92 -5.33
C VAL A 147 -14.74 -2.59 -6.04
N SER A 148 -15.75 -1.73 -5.86
CA SER A 148 -15.76 -0.39 -6.46
C SER A 148 -14.69 0.52 -5.85
N THR A 149 -14.02 1.27 -6.72
CA THR A 149 -13.12 2.36 -6.32
C THR A 149 -13.76 3.71 -6.69
N ALA A 150 -13.62 4.71 -5.82
CA ALA A 150 -14.17 6.05 -6.08
C ALA A 150 -13.44 6.81 -7.20
N LYS A 151 -12.26 6.31 -7.60
CA LYS A 151 -11.46 6.87 -8.69
C LYS A 151 -11.47 5.90 -9.85
N THR A 152 -11.75 6.45 -11.02
CA THR A 152 -11.47 5.82 -12.30
C THR A 152 -10.16 6.38 -12.80
N HIS A 153 -9.31 5.52 -13.35
CA HIS A 153 -8.07 5.90 -14.01
C HIS A 153 -8.06 5.19 -15.36
N THR A 154 -8.15 5.98 -16.41
CA THR A 154 -8.35 5.51 -17.79
C THR A 154 -7.00 5.40 -18.52
N LEU A 155 -7.01 4.81 -19.72
CA LEU A 155 -5.84 4.85 -20.59
C LEU A 155 -5.51 6.29 -21.00
N ALA A 156 -6.53 7.15 -21.18
CA ALA A 156 -6.33 8.56 -21.46
C ALA A 156 -5.58 9.28 -20.31
N ASP A 157 -5.89 8.95 -19.05
CA ASP A 157 -5.19 9.48 -17.89
C ASP A 157 -3.71 9.06 -17.87
N GLU A 158 -3.40 7.80 -18.18
CA GLU A 158 -2.02 7.32 -18.32
C GLU A 158 -1.27 8.04 -19.44
N LEU A 159 -1.88 8.18 -20.63
CA LEU A 159 -1.29 8.91 -21.75
C LEU A 159 -1.05 10.38 -21.40
N SER A 160 -1.97 11.03 -20.68
CA SER A 160 -1.78 12.41 -20.22
C SER A 160 -0.56 12.52 -19.32
N ILE A 161 -0.37 11.59 -18.37
CA ILE A 161 0.81 11.59 -17.50
C ILE A 161 2.09 11.42 -18.33
N LEU A 162 2.10 10.51 -19.31
CA LEU A 162 3.28 10.30 -20.16
C LEU A 162 3.61 11.55 -20.98
N ARG A 163 2.60 12.18 -21.60
CA ARG A 163 2.74 13.43 -22.36
C ARG A 163 3.21 14.60 -21.50
N ASP A 164 2.79 14.65 -20.24
CA ASP A 164 3.22 15.70 -19.30
C ASP A 164 4.65 15.49 -18.78
N ARG A 165 5.07 14.24 -18.55
CA ARG A 165 6.31 13.92 -17.83
C ARG A 165 7.50 13.62 -18.72
N LEU A 166 7.30 12.99 -19.87
CA LEU A 166 8.40 12.64 -20.77
C LEU A 166 9.11 13.85 -21.38
N PRO A 167 8.45 14.98 -21.71
CA PRO A 167 9.15 16.20 -22.14
C PRO A 167 10.15 16.72 -21.10
N LEU A 168 9.84 16.59 -19.80
CA LEU A 168 10.77 16.98 -18.72
C LEU A 168 12.03 16.11 -18.70
N VAL A 169 11.95 14.88 -19.21
CA VAL A 169 13.13 14.01 -19.38
C VAL A 169 13.98 14.50 -20.55
N VAL A 170 13.37 14.99 -21.63
CA VAL A 170 14.08 15.57 -22.79
C VAL A 170 14.85 16.83 -22.38
N GLU A 171 14.30 17.66 -21.50
CA GLU A 171 15.01 18.83 -20.95
C GLU A 171 16.33 18.46 -20.28
N GLN A 172 16.37 17.33 -19.56
CA GLN A 172 17.57 16.85 -18.86
C GLN A 172 18.47 15.97 -19.73
N HIS A 173 17.89 15.31 -20.73
CA HIS A 173 18.56 14.36 -21.61
C HIS A 173 18.12 14.56 -23.07
N PRO A 174 18.58 15.64 -23.73
CA PRO A 174 18.14 15.97 -25.10
C PRO A 174 18.42 14.87 -26.12
N GLN A 175 19.44 14.05 -25.89
CA GLN A 175 19.80 12.92 -26.75
C GLN A 175 18.72 11.83 -26.85
N TRP A 176 17.71 11.84 -25.96
CA TRP A 176 16.61 10.88 -25.98
C TRP A 176 15.34 11.37 -26.67
N SER A 177 15.30 12.60 -27.19
CA SER A 177 14.09 13.21 -27.78
C SER A 177 13.39 12.29 -28.78
N VAL A 178 14.10 11.87 -29.84
CA VAL A 178 13.58 11.00 -30.90
C VAL A 178 13.06 9.67 -30.36
N ARG A 179 13.69 9.11 -29.32
CA ARG A 179 13.27 7.85 -28.73
C ARG A 179 12.00 8.03 -27.88
N ILE A 180 11.90 9.14 -27.15
CA ILE A 180 10.73 9.50 -26.36
C ILE A 180 9.53 9.75 -27.26
N ASP A 181 9.70 10.50 -28.35
CA ASP A 181 8.63 10.78 -29.33
C ASP A 181 8.09 9.46 -29.91
N ARG A 182 8.98 8.55 -30.31
CA ARG A 182 8.59 7.21 -30.81
C ARG A 182 7.81 6.39 -29.78
N ILE A 183 8.16 6.50 -28.50
CA ILE A 183 7.43 5.81 -27.42
C ILE A 183 6.04 6.41 -27.25
N LEU A 184 5.92 7.73 -27.20
CA LEU A 184 4.62 8.42 -27.10
C LEU A 184 3.71 8.06 -28.27
N ASP A 185 4.22 8.11 -29.50
CA ASP A 185 3.47 7.72 -30.70
C ASP A 185 3.02 6.26 -30.66
N ALA A 186 3.86 5.36 -30.13
CA ALA A 186 3.52 3.96 -29.98
C ALA A 186 2.45 3.73 -28.90
N CYS A 187 2.53 4.46 -27.79
CA CYS A 187 1.51 4.45 -26.74
C CYS A 187 0.16 4.93 -27.27
N ASP A 188 0.15 6.01 -28.06
CA ASP A 188 -1.07 6.56 -28.66
C ASP A 188 -1.73 5.57 -29.63
N ARG A 189 -0.94 4.94 -30.50
CA ARG A 189 -1.44 3.87 -31.38
C ARG A 189 -1.97 2.68 -30.60
N LEU A 190 -1.30 2.27 -29.52
CA LEU A 190 -1.75 1.13 -28.73
C LEU A 190 -3.08 1.44 -28.02
N ALA A 191 -3.19 2.60 -27.39
CA ALA A 191 -4.40 3.02 -26.69
C ALA A 191 -5.61 3.10 -27.61
N ALA A 192 -5.43 3.48 -28.88
CA ALA A 192 -6.51 3.49 -29.88
C ALA A 192 -7.18 2.12 -30.10
N HIS A 193 -6.57 1.01 -29.67
CA HIS A 193 -7.16 -0.33 -29.74
C HIS A 193 -8.06 -0.68 -28.54
N PHE A 194 -8.09 0.16 -27.50
CA PHE A 194 -8.83 -0.06 -26.27
C PHE A 194 -9.76 1.13 -26.02
N PRO A 195 -11.02 1.08 -26.51
CA PRO A 195 -12.01 2.09 -26.17
C PRO A 195 -12.31 2.06 -24.67
N ASP A 196 -12.52 3.24 -24.08
CA ASP A 196 -12.90 3.42 -22.67
C ASP A 196 -14.28 2.81 -22.34
#